data_AF-A0A835Y3I5-F1
#
_entry.id   AF-A0A835Y3I5-F1
#
_cell.length_a   1.000
_cell.length_b   1.000
_cell.length_c   1.000
_cell.angle_alpha   90.00
_cell.angle_beta   90.00
_cell.angle_gamma   90.00
#
_symmetry.space_group_name_H-M   'P 1'
#
loop_
_entity.id
_entity.type
_entity.pdbx_description
1 polymer ?
#
loop_
_entity_poly.entity_id
_entity_poly.type
_entity_poly.pdbx_seq_one_letter_code
_entity_poly.pdbx_strand_id
1 'polypeptide(L)'
;MVAGFAYYLYECLGTIVKIGTNLKRDMVAHHLVTMALALIAYNINLKRMCVMWQALFDVSNPLLHIAKGLHSANVPALEPLKHAMFKFFALSFLVCRVIMGPYSILWPSFTVGLEVLPPQYSYPCLGLMVFVYGLQLLWFYKIVEIAIKGDKAADKRD
;
A
#
# COMPACT_ATOMS: atom_id res chain seq x y z
N MET A 1 -5.64 -11.92 -5.18
CA MET A 1 -6.47 -11.09 -6.08
C MET A 1 -7.92 -11.04 -5.62
N VAL A 2 -8.74 -12.09 -5.74
CA VAL A 2 -10.17 -12.03 -5.37
C VAL A 2 -10.38 -11.64 -3.91
N ALA A 3 -9.68 -12.29 -2.96
CA ALA A 3 -9.76 -11.94 -1.54
C ALA A 3 -9.34 -10.49 -1.26
N GLY A 4 -8.24 -10.04 -1.85
CA GLY A 4 -7.76 -8.66 -1.72
C GLY A 4 -8.74 -7.63 -2.28
N PHE A 5 -9.34 -7.92 -3.44
CA PHE A 5 -10.38 -7.08 -4.04
C PHE A 5 -11.62 -6.99 -3.14
N ALA A 6 -12.10 -8.13 -2.64
CA ALA A 6 -13.25 -8.17 -1.73
C ALA A 6 -12.98 -7.40 -0.44
N TYR A 7 -11.77 -7.53 0.12
CA TYR A 7 -11.33 -6.79 1.30
C TYR A 7 -11.33 -5.27 1.06
N TYR A 8 -10.72 -4.80 -0.04
CA TYR A 8 -10.70 -3.37 -0.39
C TYR A 8 -12.10 -2.81 -0.66
N LEU A 9 -12.96 -3.58 -1.34
CA LEU A 9 -14.35 -3.20 -1.57
C LEU A 9 -15.11 -3.06 -0.24
N TYR A 10 -14.93 -4.02 0.68
CA TYR A 10 -15.53 -3.98 2.01
C TYR A 10 -15.11 -2.73 2.78
N GLU A 11 -13.82 -2.37 2.82
CA GLU A 11 -13.37 -1.19 3.55
C GLU A 11 -13.84 0.13 2.91
N CYS A 12 -13.90 0.19 1.57
CA CYS A 12 -14.45 1.34 0.86
C CYS A 12 -15.94 1.53 1.12
N LEU A 13 -16.73 0.46 1.04
CA LEU A 13 -18.16 0.50 1.35
C LEU A 13 -18.39 0.86 2.83
N GLY A 14 -17.63 0.25 3.74
CA GLY A 14 -17.65 0.56 5.16
C GLY A 14 -17.41 2.04 5.44
N THR A 15 -16.45 2.66 4.75
CA THR A 15 -16.18 4.10 4.83
C THR A 15 -17.36 4.96 4.35
N ILE A 16 -18.05 4.55 3.27
CA ILE A 16 -19.22 5.28 2.73
C ILE A 16 -20.40 5.23 3.72
N VAL A 17 -20.71 4.05 4.24
CA VAL A 17 -21.83 3.85 5.16
C VAL A 17 -21.48 4.17 6.62
N LYS A 18 -20.22 4.54 6.89
CA LYS A 18 -19.65 4.82 8.22
C LYS A 18 -19.74 3.63 9.19
N ILE A 19 -19.53 2.42 8.69
CA ILE A 19 -19.49 1.18 9.47
C ILE A 19 -18.11 0.55 9.36
N GLY A 20 -17.52 0.16 10.48
CA GLY A 20 -16.18 -0.42 10.54
C GLY A 20 -15.08 0.63 10.44
N THR A 21 -13.97 0.26 9.80
CA THR A 21 -12.79 1.13 9.68
C THR A 21 -13.03 2.25 8.68
N ASN A 22 -13.06 3.49 9.16
CA ASN A 22 -13.14 4.67 8.30
C ASN A 22 -11.77 4.98 7.71
N LEU A 23 -11.63 4.84 6.39
CA LEU A 23 -10.38 5.08 5.70
C LEU A 23 -10.13 6.57 5.45
N LYS A 24 -8.86 6.99 5.52
CA LYS A 24 -8.42 8.30 5.03
C LYS A 24 -8.52 8.36 3.51
N ARG A 25 -8.63 9.58 2.96
CA ARG A 25 -8.84 9.81 1.52
C ARG A 25 -7.77 9.18 0.63
N ASP A 26 -6.50 9.18 1.08
CA ASP A 26 -5.38 8.57 0.38
C ASP A 26 -5.49 7.03 0.33
N MET A 27 -5.96 6.39 1.41
CA MET A 27 -6.22 4.94 1.42
C MET A 27 -7.42 4.56 0.52
N VAL A 28 -8.48 5.37 0.50
CA VAL A 28 -9.61 5.15 -0.43
C VAL A 28 -9.14 5.24 -1.87
N ALA A 29 -8.38 6.28 -2.22
CA ALA A 29 -7.83 6.43 -3.57
C ALA A 29 -6.90 5.27 -3.93
N HIS A 30 -6.06 4.81 -2.99
CA HIS A 30 -5.23 3.63 -3.16
C HIS A 30 -6.06 2.39 -3.50
N HIS A 31 -7.09 2.08 -2.70
CA HIS A 31 -7.96 0.91 -2.93
C HIS A 31 -8.68 0.97 -4.26
N LEU A 32 -9.23 2.12 -4.65
CA LEU A 32 -9.87 2.27 -5.95
C LEU A 32 -8.90 1.98 -7.10
N VAL A 33 -7.67 2.49 -7.01
CA VAL A 33 -6.66 2.27 -8.05
C VAL A 33 -6.15 0.83 -8.06
N THR A 34 -5.90 0.21 -6.91
CA THR A 34 -5.47 -1.20 -6.85
C THR A 34 -6.57 -2.16 -7.30
N MET A 35 -7.84 -1.85 -7.01
CA MET A 35 -8.98 -2.59 -7.53
C MET A 35 -9.11 -2.46 -9.06
N ALA A 36 -8.92 -1.25 -9.61
CA ALA A 36 -8.90 -1.04 -11.05
C ALA A 36 -7.78 -1.84 -11.73
N LEU A 37 -6.55 -1.80 -11.17
CA LEU A 37 -5.43 -2.61 -11.63
C LEU A 37 -5.73 -4.11 -11.56
N ALA A 38 -6.38 -4.58 -10.50
CA ALA A 38 -6.78 -5.98 -10.36
C ALA A 38 -7.80 -6.40 -11.43
N LEU A 39 -8.77 -5.55 -11.75
CA LEU A 39 -9.75 -5.81 -12.81
C LEU A 39 -9.09 -5.88 -14.19
N ILE A 40 -8.21 -4.93 -14.50
CA ILE A 40 -7.46 -4.95 -15.77
C ILE A 40 -6.61 -6.23 -15.82
N ALA A 41 -5.81 -6.52 -14.79
CA ALA A 41 -4.97 -7.71 -14.74
C ALA A 41 -5.78 -9.02 -14.85
N TYR A 42 -7.01 -9.04 -14.34
CA TYR A 42 -7.91 -10.18 -14.50
C TYR A 42 -8.35 -10.36 -15.96
N ASN A 43 -8.68 -9.25 -16.64
CA ASN A 43 -9.15 -9.23 -18.03
C ASN A 43 -8.04 -9.66 -19.02
N ILE A 44 -6.83 -9.13 -18.86
CA ILE A 44 -5.69 -9.40 -19.77
C ILE A 44 -4.77 -10.53 -19.28
N ASN A 45 -5.26 -11.38 -18.38
CA ASN A 45 -4.57 -12.57 -17.85
C ASN A 45 -3.19 -12.31 -17.17
N LEU A 46 -2.98 -11.12 -16.60
CA LEU A 46 -1.79 -10.76 -15.80
C LEU A 46 -1.95 -11.09 -14.31
N LYS A 47 -2.70 -12.15 -14.00
CA LYS A 47 -3.13 -12.48 -12.63
C LYS A 47 -1.95 -12.77 -11.70
N ARG A 48 -0.93 -13.46 -12.22
CA ARG A 48 0.31 -13.79 -11.48
C ARG A 48 1.08 -12.54 -11.08
N MET A 49 1.26 -11.60 -12.02
CA MET A 49 1.96 -10.33 -11.76
C MET A 49 1.22 -9.50 -10.72
N CYS A 50 -0.10 -9.38 -10.84
CA CYS A 50 -0.91 -8.66 -9.87
C CYS A 50 -0.81 -9.26 -8.45
N VAL A 51 -0.90 -10.59 -8.32
CA VAL A 51 -0.75 -11.25 -7.00
C VAL A 51 0.66 -11.07 -6.44
N MET A 52 1.69 -11.16 -7.29
CA MET A 52 3.09 -10.95 -6.88
C MET A 52 3.30 -9.54 -6.32
N TRP A 53 2.83 -8.50 -7.01
CA TRP A 53 2.95 -7.11 -6.53
C TRP A 53 2.15 -6.84 -5.28
N GLN A 54 0.92 -7.38 -5.21
CA GLN A 54 0.11 -7.26 -4.01
C GLN A 54 0.80 -7.90 -2.81
N ALA A 55 1.33 -9.13 -2.97
CA ALA A 55 2.09 -9.80 -1.93
C ALA A 55 3.34 -9.01 -1.52
N LEU A 56 4.12 -8.51 -2.49
CA LEU A 56 5.32 -7.71 -2.23
C LEU A 56 4.99 -6.48 -1.37
N PHE A 57 3.89 -5.78 -1.69
CA PHE A 57 3.49 -4.61 -0.93
C PHE A 57 2.94 -5.02 0.44
N ASP A 58 2.14 -6.07 0.52
CA ASP A 58 1.48 -6.49 1.75
C ASP A 58 2.42 -7.11 2.79
N VAL A 59 3.64 -7.54 2.44
CA VAL A 59 4.63 -8.10 3.39
C VAL A 59 4.86 -7.20 4.61
N SER A 60 4.86 -5.88 4.44
CA SER A 60 5.09 -4.94 5.55
C SER A 60 3.87 -4.73 6.45
N ASN A 61 2.65 -5.03 5.98
CA ASN A 61 1.42 -4.67 6.69
C ASN A 61 1.24 -5.36 8.05
N PRO A 62 1.54 -6.67 8.22
CA PRO A 62 1.42 -7.31 9.53
C PRO A 62 2.20 -6.58 10.63
N LEU A 63 3.43 -6.13 10.33
CA LEU A 63 4.28 -5.39 11.27
C LEU A 63 3.63 -4.05 11.68
N LEU A 64 3.02 -3.34 10.72
CA LEU A 64 2.28 -2.11 10.99
C LEU A 64 1.06 -2.37 11.87
N HIS A 65 0.28 -3.41 11.56
CA HIS A 65 -0.92 -3.74 12.33
C HIS A 65 -0.58 -4.16 13.76
N ILE A 66 0.51 -4.90 13.97
CA ILE A 66 1.01 -5.23 15.31
C ILE A 66 1.41 -3.94 16.04
N ALA A 67 2.19 -3.06 15.42
CA ALA A 67 2.60 -1.79 16.05
C ALA A 67 1.39 -0.91 16.42
N LYS A 68 0.41 -0.79 15.52
CA LYS A 68 -0.85 -0.06 15.79
C LYS A 68 -1.66 -0.72 16.90
N GLY A 69 -1.76 -2.05 16.91
CA GLY A 69 -2.45 -2.81 17.96
C GLY A 69 -1.82 -2.59 19.33
N LEU A 70 -0.48 -2.64 19.41
CA LEU A 70 0.27 -2.36 20.65
C LEU A 70 0.10 -0.91 21.12
N HIS A 71 0.08 0.04 20.19
CA HIS A 71 -0.22 1.45 20.50
C HIS A 71 -1.62 1.61 21.11
N SER A 72 -2.64 1.01 20.47
CA SER A 72 -4.03 1.07 20.94
C SER A 72 -4.24 0.35 22.28
N ALA A 73 -3.48 -0.71 22.55
CA ALA A 73 -3.54 -1.43 23.82
C ALA A 73 -2.99 -0.59 25.00
N ASN A 74 -2.11 0.38 24.72
CA ASN A 74 -1.56 1.33 25.69
C ASN A 74 -0.97 0.67 26.97
N VAL A 75 -0.27 -0.45 26.79
CA VAL A 75 0.41 -1.18 27.89
C VAL A 75 1.86 -0.70 28.00
N PRO A 76 2.26 -0.01 29.08
CA PRO A 76 3.61 0.58 29.19
C PRO A 76 4.75 -0.43 29.03
N ALA A 77 4.57 -1.67 29.50
CA ALA A 77 5.57 -2.73 29.37
C ALA A 77 5.83 -3.16 27.91
N LEU A 78 4.90 -2.90 26.98
CA LEU A 78 5.01 -3.29 25.57
C LEU A 78 5.45 -2.14 24.66
N GLU A 79 5.67 -0.94 25.20
CA GLU A 79 6.15 0.22 24.44
C GLU A 79 7.45 -0.03 23.66
N PRO A 80 8.47 -0.73 24.21
CA PRO A 80 9.67 -1.07 23.43
C PRO A 80 9.35 -1.98 22.24
N LEU A 81 8.42 -2.92 22.40
CA LEU A 81 7.98 -3.83 21.34
C LEU A 81 7.22 -3.07 20.25
N LYS A 82 6.33 -2.12 20.63
CA LYS A 82 5.64 -1.23 19.68
C LYS A 82 6.64 -0.51 18.79
N HIS A 83 7.65 0.12 19.37
CA HIS A 83 8.67 0.85 18.62
C HIS A 83 9.54 -0.08 17.76
N ALA A 84 9.88 -1.28 18.25
CA ALA A 84 10.60 -2.27 17.46
C ALA A 84 9.79 -2.71 16.22
N MET A 85 8.51 -3.06 16.41
CA MET A 85 7.62 -3.46 15.31
C MET A 85 7.44 -2.33 14.29
N PHE A 86 7.32 -1.07 14.75
CA PHE A 86 7.25 0.08 13.85
C PHE A 86 8.55 0.28 13.05
N LYS A 87 9.73 0.08 13.66
CA LYS A 87 11.02 0.14 12.94
C LYS A 87 11.15 -0.98 11.90
N PHE A 88 10.77 -2.21 12.23
CA PHE A 88 10.75 -3.31 11.26
C PHE A 88 9.75 -3.06 10.13
N PHE A 89 8.59 -2.49 10.45
CA PHE A 89 7.65 -2.01 9.44
C PHE A 89 8.29 -0.97 8.53
N ALA A 90 8.94 0.07 9.07
CA ALA A 90 9.57 1.11 8.26
C ALA A 90 10.68 0.55 7.35
N LEU A 91 11.50 -0.37 7.86
CA LEU A 91 12.54 -1.04 7.08
C LEU A 91 11.96 -1.91 5.96
N SER A 92 10.97 -2.75 6.28
CA SER A 92 10.30 -3.59 5.26
C SER A 92 9.56 -2.76 4.22
N PHE A 93 8.94 -1.64 4.61
CA PHE A 93 8.30 -0.70 3.70
C PHE A 93 9.32 -0.10 2.72
N LEU A 94 10.47 0.37 3.23
CA LEU A 94 11.57 0.88 2.40
C LEU A 94 12.01 -0.16 1.36
N VAL A 95 12.31 -1.37 1.80
CA VAL A 95 12.80 -2.43 0.89
C VAL A 95 11.71 -2.81 -0.11
N CYS A 96 10.56 -3.27 0.36
CA CYS A 96 9.54 -3.90 -0.49
C CYS A 96 8.77 -2.90 -1.36
N ARG A 97 8.57 -1.66 -0.92
CA ARG A 97 7.70 -0.71 -1.62
C ARG A 97 8.46 0.44 -2.28
N VAL A 98 9.54 0.92 -1.67
CA VAL A 98 10.31 2.07 -2.20
C VAL A 98 11.43 1.60 -3.12
N ILE A 99 12.30 0.70 -2.64
CA ILE A 99 13.47 0.22 -3.40
C ILE A 99 13.03 -0.77 -4.47
N MET A 100 12.19 -1.75 -4.13
CA MET A 100 11.74 -2.74 -5.10
C MET A 100 10.69 -2.19 -6.08
N GLY A 101 9.99 -1.10 -5.76
CA GLY A 101 8.94 -0.53 -6.62
C GLY A 101 9.41 -0.19 -8.04
N PRO A 102 10.51 0.55 -8.24
CA PRO A 102 11.04 0.87 -9.56
C PRO A 102 11.40 -0.38 -10.37
N TYR A 103 12.03 -1.39 -9.76
CA TYR A 103 12.48 -2.58 -10.48
C TYR A 103 11.35 -3.58 -10.76
N SER A 104 10.45 -3.77 -9.79
CA SER A 104 9.41 -4.79 -9.88
C SER A 104 8.14 -4.31 -10.59
N ILE A 105 7.81 -3.02 -10.51
CA ILE A 105 6.56 -2.45 -11.03
C ILE A 105 6.83 -1.50 -12.19
N LEU A 106 7.64 -0.46 -11.98
CA LEU A 106 7.78 0.60 -12.99
C LEU A 106 8.57 0.13 -14.21
N TRP A 107 9.74 -0.45 -14.02
CA TRP A 107 10.59 -0.93 -15.12
C TRP A 107 9.83 -1.84 -16.11
N PRO A 108 9.15 -2.92 -15.69
CA PRO A 108 8.41 -3.77 -16.63
C PRO A 108 7.19 -3.05 -17.21
N SER A 109 6.64 -2.03 -16.55
CA SER A 109 5.52 -1.24 -17.08
C SER A 109 5.95 -0.26 -18.17
N PHE A 110 7.12 0.36 -18.02
CA PHE A 110 7.70 1.30 -19.00
C PHE A 110 8.43 0.61 -20.16
N THR A 111 8.79 -0.67 -20.01
CA THR A 111 9.47 -1.45 -21.06
C THR A 111 8.52 -2.49 -21.64
N VAL A 112 8.45 -3.66 -21.01
CA VAL A 112 7.71 -4.84 -21.49
C VAL A 112 6.20 -4.54 -21.68
N GLY A 113 5.61 -3.77 -20.77
CA GLY A 113 4.18 -3.44 -20.79
C GLY A 113 3.77 -2.62 -22.01
N LEU A 114 4.63 -1.71 -22.46
CA LEU A 114 4.35 -0.89 -23.66
C LEU A 114 4.55 -1.68 -24.96
N GLU A 115 5.41 -2.70 -24.95
CA GLU A 115 5.69 -3.55 -26.11
C GLU A 115 4.67 -4.69 -26.29
N VAL A 116 4.25 -5.32 -25.19
CA VAL A 116 3.46 -6.56 -25.20
C VAL A 116 1.96 -6.30 -25.10
N LEU A 117 1.54 -5.23 -24.43
CA LEU A 117 0.13 -4.96 -24.21
C LEU A 117 -0.41 -3.94 -25.21
N PRO A 118 -1.67 -4.11 -25.66
CA PRO A 118 -2.33 -3.10 -26.47
C PRO A 118 -2.39 -1.73 -25.77
N PRO A 119 -2.30 -0.60 -26.50
CA PRO A 119 -2.32 0.75 -25.95
C PRO A 119 -3.46 1.04 -24.97
N GLN A 120 -4.65 0.48 -25.20
CA GLN A 120 -5.82 0.65 -24.33
C GLN A 120 -5.65 0.03 -22.94
N TYR A 121 -4.66 -0.86 -22.74
CA TYR A 121 -4.35 -1.45 -21.45
C TYR A 121 -3.00 -0.97 -20.91
N SER A 122 -2.00 -0.77 -21.78
CA SER A 122 -0.65 -0.39 -21.36
C SER A 122 -0.61 1.02 -20.73
N TYR A 123 -1.23 2.03 -21.35
CA TYR A 123 -1.23 3.40 -20.79
C TYR A 123 -2.03 3.53 -19.49
N PRO A 124 -3.26 2.98 -19.36
CA PRO A 124 -3.97 3.03 -18.08
C PRO A 124 -3.21 2.28 -16.97
N CYS A 125 -2.69 1.09 -17.26
CA CYS A 125 -1.86 0.34 -16.30
C CYS A 125 -0.67 1.18 -15.81
N LEU A 126 0.05 1.80 -16.74
CA LEU A 126 1.20 2.64 -16.43
C LEU A 126 0.82 3.80 -15.51
N GLY A 127 -0.22 4.56 -15.86
CA GLY A 127 -0.69 5.70 -15.06
C GLY A 127 -1.11 5.29 -13.65
N LEU A 128 -1.87 4.19 -13.53
CA LEU A 128 -2.32 3.66 -12.25
C LEU A 128 -1.15 3.15 -11.39
N MET A 129 -0.14 2.51 -12.01
CA MET A 129 1.04 2.05 -11.28
C MET A 129 1.95 3.18 -10.81
N VAL A 130 2.13 4.22 -11.63
CA VAL A 130 2.84 5.44 -11.23
C VAL A 130 2.13 6.11 -10.06
N PHE A 131 0.80 6.19 -10.10
CA PHE A 131 0.00 6.70 -8.98
C PHE A 131 0.21 5.89 -7.69
N VAL A 132 0.11 4.56 -7.77
CA VAL A 132 0.31 3.68 -6.61
C VAL A 132 1.71 3.83 -6.02
N TYR A 133 2.73 3.94 -6.87
CA TYR A 133 4.11 4.15 -6.42
C TYR A 133 4.31 5.54 -5.80
N GLY A 134 3.72 6.59 -6.38
CA GLY A 134 3.74 7.94 -5.80
C GLY A 134 3.15 7.97 -4.39
N LEU A 135 2.07 7.23 -4.14
CA LEU A 135 1.52 7.05 -2.79
C LEU A 135 2.50 6.33 -1.85
N GLN A 136 3.26 5.34 -2.33
CA GLN A 136 4.26 4.67 -1.50
C GLN A 136 5.36 5.65 -1.06
N LEU A 137 5.82 6.53 -1.96
CA LEU A 137 6.82 7.56 -1.62
C LEU A 137 6.27 8.55 -0.59
N LEU A 138 5.03 8.99 -0.76
CA LEU A 138 4.36 9.90 0.18
C LEU A 138 4.22 9.26 1.56
N TRP A 139 3.78 7.99 1.63
CA TRP A 139 3.67 7.28 2.89
C TRP A 139 5.03 7.02 3.52
N PHE A 140 6.05 6.68 2.75
CA PHE A 140 7.40 6.50 3.27
C PHE A 140 7.94 7.79 3.91
N TYR A 141 7.70 8.95 3.28
CA TYR A 141 8.04 10.24 3.87
C TYR A 141 7.39 10.43 5.25
N LYS A 142 6.08 10.14 5.37
CA LYS A 142 5.37 10.21 6.66
C LYS A 142 5.94 9.23 7.70
N ILE A 143 6.28 8.01 7.28
CA ILE A 143 6.86 6.98 8.15
C ILE A 143 8.21 7.42 8.70
N VAL A 144 9.10 7.92 7.84
CA VAL A 144 10.42 8.45 8.24
C VAL A 144 10.26 9.60 9.22
N GLU A 145 9.29 10.48 8.99
CA GLU A 145 9.05 11.59 9.89
C GLU A 145 8.60 11.14 11.28
N ILE A 146 7.70 10.16 11.36
CA ILE A 146 7.30 9.56 12.65
C ILE A 146 8.49 8.87 13.31
N ALA A 147 9.33 8.17 12.55
CA ALA A 147 10.51 7.48 13.08
C ALA A 147 11.56 8.44 13.65
N ILE A 148 11.71 9.65 13.07
CA ILE A 148 12.69 10.66 13.50
C ILE A 148 12.13 11.58 14.60
N LYS A 149 10.91 12.10 14.41
CA LYS A 149 10.32 13.15 15.26
C LYS A 149 9.39 12.60 16.35
N GLY A 150 9.07 11.31 16.30
CA GLY A 150 8.09 10.67 17.19
C GLY A 150 6.64 11.00 16.82
N ASP A 151 5.71 10.37 17.53
CA ASP A 151 4.28 10.33 17.20
C ASP A 151 3.62 11.73 17.12
N LYS A 152 4.15 12.74 17.83
CA LYS A 152 3.64 14.13 17.83
C LYS A 152 3.73 14.83 16.46
N ALA A 153 4.50 14.31 15.50
CA ALA A 153 4.59 14.85 14.15
C ALA A 153 3.43 14.40 13.23
N ALA A 154 2.69 13.36 13.61
CA ALA A 154 1.53 12.86 12.86
C ALA A 154 0.28 13.74 13.06
N ASP A 155 0.03 14.20 14.29
CA ASP A 155 -1.21 14.93 14.65
C ASP A 155 -1.31 16.37 14.09
N LYS A 156 -0.21 16.96 13.63
CA LYS A 156 -0.21 18.38 13.18
C LYS A 156 -0.73 18.61 11.76
N ARG A 157 -1.14 17.58 11.02
CA ARG A 157 -1.44 17.66 9.57
C ARG A 157 -2.70 16.93 9.12
N ASP A 158 -3.46 16.37 10.06
CA ASP A 158 -4.84 15.93 9.82
C ASP A 158 -5.81 17.09 10.11
#